data_AF-A0A2D8S7R4-F1
#
_entry.id   AF-A0A2D8S7R4-F1
#
_cell.length_a   1.000
_cell.length_b   1.000
_cell.length_c   1.000
_cell.angle_alpha   90.00
_cell.angle_beta   90.00
_cell.angle_gamma   90.00
#
_symmetry.space_group_name_H-M   'P 1'
#
loop_
_entity.id
_entity.type
_entity.pdbx_description
1 polymer ?
#
loop_
_entity_poly.entity_id
_entity_poly.type
_entity_poly.pdbx_seq_one_letter_code
_entity_poly.pdbx_strand_id
1 'polypeptide(L)'
;MTNEDVKVVHIANDPFNYVIEDYFPQPPKFGNLNQEEPPKIPFILPWQQHGDRLDMEIHINLFYPNALNPKKWVRESAGPMVQISEAFAYHIDATKMQDSNLTTLPFSGTWNRITPWLPWMLMGQTPGHMIYAAFMGSGEDLEQVHSRQVLDYVEKHYPKYFTAPETYDPKTPSLSSLELYSLEQEPAPKKE
;
A
#
# COMPACT_ATOMS: atom_id res chain seq x y z
N MET A 1 -3.80 19.84 -15.86
CA MET A 1 -5.20 19.57 -15.44
C MET A 1 -6.02 19.40 -16.71
N THR A 2 -6.79 18.32 -16.82
CA THR A 2 -7.47 17.92 -18.07
C THR A 2 -8.80 18.63 -18.33
N ASN A 3 -9.34 19.35 -17.34
CA ASN A 3 -10.68 19.96 -17.33
C ASN A 3 -11.82 18.96 -17.64
N GLU A 4 -11.64 17.69 -17.26
CA GLU A 4 -12.62 16.63 -17.43
C GLU A 4 -13.21 16.23 -16.09
N ASP A 5 -14.51 15.94 -16.09
CA ASP A 5 -15.15 15.19 -15.02
C ASP A 5 -14.80 13.72 -15.17
N VAL A 6 -14.15 13.15 -14.15
CA VAL A 6 -13.71 11.76 -14.14
C VAL A 6 -14.39 10.99 -13.02
N LYS A 7 -14.71 9.72 -13.28
CA LYS A 7 -15.19 8.81 -12.24
C LYS A 7 -14.02 8.42 -11.33
N VAL A 8 -14.13 8.69 -10.04
CA VAL A 8 -13.16 8.25 -9.04
C VAL A 8 -13.21 6.72 -8.92
N VAL A 9 -12.02 6.10 -8.93
CA VAL A 9 -11.86 4.67 -8.63
C VAL A 9 -11.15 4.55 -7.28
N HIS A 10 -11.77 3.82 -6.36
CA HIS A 10 -11.22 3.58 -5.04
C HIS A 10 -10.07 2.58 -5.09
N ILE A 11 -9.00 2.88 -4.35
CA ILE A 11 -7.85 2.00 -4.21
C ILE A 11 -8.18 1.01 -3.09
N ALA A 12 -8.82 -0.10 -3.45
CA ALA A 12 -9.32 -1.11 -2.52
C ALA A 12 -8.57 -2.45 -2.69
N ASN A 13 -7.25 -2.43 -2.45
CA ASN A 13 -6.41 -3.63 -2.49
C ASN A 13 -6.89 -4.69 -1.49
N ASP A 14 -6.65 -5.97 -1.77
CA ASP A 14 -7.06 -7.05 -0.88
C ASP A 14 -6.28 -7.07 0.44
N PRO A 15 -6.92 -7.42 1.57
CA PRO A 15 -6.19 -7.71 2.79
C PRO A 15 -5.32 -8.95 2.58
N PHE A 16 -4.10 -8.93 3.09
CA PHE A 16 -3.15 -10.03 2.92
C PHE A 16 -2.47 -10.36 4.23
N ASN A 17 -2.06 -11.62 4.36
CA ASN A 17 -1.25 -12.09 5.48
C ASN A 17 0.24 -12.03 5.11
N TYR A 18 1.06 -11.74 6.13
CA TYR A 18 2.50 -11.71 6.03
C TYR A 18 3.11 -12.66 7.07
N VAL A 19 4.07 -13.48 6.65
CA VAL A 19 4.78 -14.41 7.53
C VAL A 19 6.13 -13.79 7.90
N ILE A 20 6.41 -13.71 9.19
CA ILE A 20 7.72 -13.31 9.70
C ILE A 20 8.65 -14.52 9.65
N GLU A 21 9.77 -14.36 8.96
CA GLU A 21 10.81 -15.39 8.79
C GLU A 21 12.18 -14.83 9.21
N ASP A 22 13.24 -15.66 9.14
CA ASP A 22 14.61 -15.25 9.46
C ASP A 22 15.15 -14.14 8.53
N TYR A 23 14.51 -13.93 7.38
CA TYR A 23 14.91 -12.96 6.37
C TYR A 23 13.71 -12.11 5.94
N PHE A 24 13.97 -10.87 5.52
CA PHE A 24 12.95 -10.07 4.85
C PHE A 24 12.41 -10.79 3.60
N PRO A 25 11.11 -10.62 3.31
CA PRO A 25 10.46 -11.28 2.21
C PRO A 25 11.05 -10.75 0.91
N GLN A 26 10.99 -11.57 -0.13
CA GLN A 26 11.23 -11.07 -1.47
C GLN A 26 10.14 -10.05 -1.84
N PRO A 27 10.47 -9.04 -2.66
CA PRO A 27 9.48 -8.09 -3.13
C PRO A 27 8.28 -8.81 -3.77
N PRO A 28 7.06 -8.30 -3.56
CA PRO A 28 5.88 -8.86 -4.21
C PRO A 28 6.07 -8.85 -5.73
N LYS A 29 5.68 -9.96 -6.35
CA LYS A 29 5.86 -10.16 -7.80
C LYS A 29 4.82 -9.39 -8.63
N PHE A 30 3.78 -8.80 -8.02
CA PHE A 30 2.74 -7.98 -8.68
C PHE A 30 2.22 -8.60 -9.98
N GLY A 31 1.53 -9.76 -9.87
CA GLY A 31 1.06 -10.48 -11.05
C GLY A 31 2.21 -10.97 -11.97
N ASN A 32 3.39 -11.25 -11.40
CA ASN A 32 4.63 -11.60 -12.10
C ASN A 32 5.23 -10.47 -12.96
N LEU A 33 4.90 -9.21 -12.71
CA LEU A 33 5.54 -8.08 -13.37
C LEU A 33 6.87 -7.72 -12.71
N ASN A 34 6.95 -7.76 -11.39
CA ASN A 34 8.19 -7.53 -10.67
C ASN A 34 9.00 -8.83 -10.60
N GLN A 35 10.19 -8.84 -11.21
CA GLN A 35 11.08 -10.00 -11.29
C GLN A 35 12.36 -9.81 -10.46
N GLU A 36 12.45 -8.75 -9.65
CA GLU A 36 13.60 -8.55 -8.79
C GLU A 36 13.76 -9.69 -7.78
N GLU A 37 15.02 -10.06 -7.54
CA GLU A 37 15.45 -11.04 -6.54
C GLU A 37 16.60 -10.45 -5.72
N PRO A 38 16.31 -9.48 -4.83
CA PRO A 38 17.32 -8.92 -3.95
C PRO A 38 17.93 -10.00 -3.04
N PRO A 39 19.18 -9.78 -2.57
CA PRO A 39 19.82 -10.71 -1.65
C PRO A 39 18.97 -10.90 -0.39
N LYS A 40 19.07 -12.08 0.22
CA LYS A 40 18.42 -12.35 1.51
C LYS A 40 19.03 -11.46 2.59
N ILE A 41 18.21 -10.59 3.16
CA ILE A 41 18.60 -9.69 4.27
C ILE A 41 17.99 -10.26 5.55
N PRO A 42 18.77 -10.48 6.61
CA PRO A 42 18.23 -10.93 7.90
C PRO A 42 17.09 -10.02 8.38
N PHE A 43 16.03 -10.61 8.94
CA PHE A 43 14.87 -9.87 9.46
C PHE A 43 15.21 -9.21 10.80
N ILE A 44 16.00 -8.14 10.74
CA ILE A 44 16.39 -7.32 11.89
C ILE A 44 15.79 -5.94 11.68
N LEU A 45 14.80 -5.59 12.49
CA LEU A 45 14.08 -4.33 12.39
C LEU A 45 14.90 -3.17 13.02
N PRO A 46 14.96 -1.98 12.38
CA PRO A 46 15.83 -0.89 12.79
C PRO A 46 15.21 -0.03 13.91
N TRP A 47 14.92 -0.63 15.05
CA TRP A 47 14.34 0.08 16.19
C TRP A 47 15.28 1.13 16.78
N GLN A 48 14.70 2.28 17.14
CA GLN A 48 15.34 3.32 17.93
C GLN A 48 14.49 3.57 19.18
N GLN A 49 15.12 3.76 20.33
CA GLN A 49 14.41 4.07 21.57
C GLN A 49 14.65 5.53 21.98
N HIS A 50 13.55 6.26 22.18
CA HIS A 50 13.53 7.63 22.66
C HIS A 50 12.69 7.69 23.95
N GLY A 51 13.36 7.45 25.09
CA GLY A 51 12.66 7.38 26.38
C GLY A 51 11.73 6.17 26.46
N ASP A 52 10.44 6.43 26.62
CA ASP A 52 9.36 5.44 26.68
C ASP A 52 8.80 5.06 25.30
N ARG A 53 9.25 5.73 24.22
CA ARG A 53 8.82 5.46 22.85
C ARG A 53 9.86 4.65 22.07
N LEU A 54 9.41 3.64 21.35
CA LEU A 54 10.14 2.94 20.31
C LEU A 54 9.68 3.45 18.95
N ASP A 55 10.65 3.83 18.12
CA ASP A 55 10.46 4.31 16.76
C ASP A 55 11.10 3.34 15.77
N MET A 56 10.45 3.14 14.63
CA MET A 56 10.97 2.35 13.53
C MET A 56 10.50 2.92 12.20
N GLU A 57 11.38 2.87 11.21
CA GLU A 57 11.04 3.22 9.84
C GLU A 57 11.22 2.03 8.89
N ILE A 58 10.33 1.93 7.91
CA ILE A 58 10.48 1.01 6.77
C ILE A 58 10.34 1.85 5.50
N HIS A 59 11.32 1.73 4.61
CA HIS A 59 11.35 2.43 3.33
C HIS A 59 11.34 1.43 2.18
N ILE A 60 10.36 1.53 1.30
CA ILE A 60 10.21 0.65 0.14
C ILE A 60 10.32 1.52 -1.11
N ASN A 61 11.23 1.15 -2.00
CA ASN A 61 11.37 1.80 -3.30
C ASN A 61 11.17 0.74 -4.38
N LEU A 62 10.24 0.98 -5.29
CA LEU A 62 9.83 0.02 -6.32
C LEU A 62 10.06 0.64 -7.69
N PHE A 63 10.64 -0.14 -8.60
CA PHE A 63 10.74 0.19 -10.01
C PHE A 63 10.51 -1.06 -10.87
N TYR A 64 9.29 -1.23 -11.38
CA TYR A 64 8.89 -2.46 -12.07
C TYR A 64 8.01 -2.17 -13.30
N PRO A 65 7.84 -3.15 -14.22
CA PRO A 65 6.97 -3.01 -15.38
C PRO A 65 5.54 -2.65 -14.98
N ASN A 66 4.98 -1.64 -15.65
CA ASN A 66 3.65 -1.12 -15.34
C ASN A 66 2.56 -2.04 -15.93
N ALA A 67 1.60 -2.49 -15.12
CA ALA A 67 0.44 -3.24 -15.58
C ALA A 67 -0.40 -2.46 -16.62
N LEU A 68 -0.40 -1.13 -16.52
CA LEU A 68 -1.07 -0.25 -17.48
C LEU A 68 -0.15 0.00 -18.66
N ASN A 69 -0.04 -0.97 -19.58
CA ASN A 69 0.75 -0.84 -20.80
C ASN A 69 0.36 0.45 -21.57
N PRO A 70 1.30 1.39 -21.82
CA PRO A 70 0.99 2.70 -22.41
C PRO A 70 0.43 2.64 -23.84
N LYS A 71 0.58 1.50 -24.54
CA LYS A 71 -0.07 1.31 -25.86
C LYS A 71 -1.57 1.03 -25.75
N LYS A 72 -2.00 0.39 -24.65
CA LYS A 72 -3.41 0.08 -24.36
C LYS A 72 -4.05 1.20 -23.54
N TRP A 73 -3.39 1.60 -22.46
CA TRP A 73 -3.82 2.57 -21.45
C TRP A 73 -3.23 3.95 -21.72
N VAL A 74 -3.57 4.51 -22.88
CA VAL A 74 -2.88 5.70 -23.43
C VAL A 74 -3.01 6.92 -22.51
N ARG A 75 -4.12 7.03 -21.77
CA ARG A 75 -4.45 8.22 -20.97
C ARG A 75 -4.14 8.02 -19.49
N GLU A 76 -4.12 6.79 -19.03
CA GLU A 76 -3.95 6.39 -17.64
C GLU A 76 -2.51 6.05 -17.32
N SER A 77 -1.77 5.52 -18.29
CA SER A 77 -0.42 5.01 -18.05
C SER A 77 0.57 6.14 -17.81
N ALA A 78 1.30 6.04 -16.69
CA ALA A 78 2.45 6.86 -16.40
C ALA A 78 3.72 6.47 -17.19
N GLY A 79 3.65 5.45 -18.06
CA GLY A 79 4.77 4.95 -18.83
C GLY A 79 4.95 3.43 -18.73
N PRO A 80 5.98 2.87 -19.40
CA PRO A 80 6.22 1.42 -19.44
C PRO A 80 6.68 0.83 -18.10
N MET A 81 7.27 1.66 -17.24
CA MET A 81 7.69 1.30 -15.88
C MET A 81 6.94 2.19 -14.90
N VAL A 82 6.68 1.67 -13.71
CA VAL A 82 6.19 2.46 -12.58
C VAL A 82 7.29 2.62 -11.54
N GLN A 83 7.43 3.83 -11.03
CA GLN A 83 8.34 4.17 -9.93
C GLN A 83 7.53 4.64 -8.73
N ILE A 84 7.73 4.00 -7.58
CA ILE A 84 7.00 4.27 -6.34
C ILE A 84 8.00 4.30 -5.18
N SER A 85 7.75 5.19 -4.22
CA SER A 85 8.40 5.16 -2.92
C SER A 85 7.35 5.16 -1.82
N GLU A 86 7.55 4.33 -0.81
CA GLU A 86 6.71 4.26 0.39
C GLU A 86 7.59 4.39 1.63
N ALA A 87 7.12 5.17 2.60
CA ALA A 87 7.79 5.36 3.87
C ALA A 87 6.79 5.18 5.01
N PHE A 88 7.11 4.25 5.90
CA PHE A 88 6.34 3.94 7.08
C PHE A 88 7.12 4.40 8.31
N ALA A 89 6.45 5.07 9.23
CA ALA A 89 7.00 5.42 10.54
C ALA A 89 6.06 4.86 11.62
N TYR A 90 6.62 4.06 12.53
CA TYR A 90 5.90 3.40 13.61
C TYR A 90 6.34 3.99 14.95
N HIS A 91 5.38 4.23 15.83
CA HIS A 91 5.56 4.73 17.19
C HIS A 91 4.87 3.79 18.16
N ILE A 92 5.65 3.19 19.06
CA ILE A 92 5.21 2.14 19.98
C ILE A 92 5.63 2.49 21.40
N ASP A 93 4.76 2.20 22.37
CA ASP A 93 5.11 2.27 23.79
C ASP A 93 6.07 1.12 24.16
N ALA A 94 7.25 1.46 24.69
CA ALA A 94 8.28 0.50 25.04
C ALA A 94 7.81 -0.51 26.11
N THR A 95 6.95 -0.10 27.04
CA THR A 95 6.40 -1.00 28.06
C THR A 95 5.42 -2.00 27.47
N LYS A 96 4.62 -1.57 26.49
CA LYS A 96 3.70 -2.46 25.74
C LYS A 96 4.47 -3.49 24.92
N MET A 97 5.57 -3.09 24.28
CA MET A 97 6.45 -4.02 23.55
C MET A 97 7.00 -5.14 24.43
N GLN A 98 7.21 -4.89 25.73
CA GLN A 98 7.71 -5.88 26.69
C GLN A 98 6.60 -6.73 27.34
N ASP A 99 5.32 -6.43 27.09
CA ASP A 99 4.20 -7.16 27.69
C ASP A 99 3.89 -8.44 26.90
N SER A 100 4.31 -9.58 27.45
CA SER A 100 4.10 -10.90 26.85
C SER A 100 2.64 -11.35 26.83
N ASN A 101 1.71 -10.63 27.48
CA ASN A 101 0.28 -10.94 27.42
C ASN A 101 -0.41 -10.32 26.19
N LEU A 102 0.25 -9.37 25.50
CA LEU A 102 -0.31 -8.78 24.29
C LEU A 102 -0.11 -9.72 23.10
N THR A 103 -1.22 -10.12 22.50
CA THR A 103 -1.24 -10.85 21.21
C THR A 103 -1.31 -9.90 20.01
N THR A 104 -1.62 -8.63 20.24
CA THR A 104 -1.56 -7.53 19.27
C THR A 104 -0.90 -6.33 19.93
N LEU A 105 0.11 -5.77 19.26
CA LEU A 105 0.84 -4.61 19.75
C LEU A 105 0.16 -3.33 19.23
N PRO A 106 -0.39 -2.47 20.10
CA PRO A 106 -0.93 -1.18 19.67
C PRO A 106 0.20 -0.26 19.22
N PHE A 107 0.01 0.41 18.08
CA PHE A 107 0.93 1.44 17.59
C PHE A 107 0.18 2.59 16.95
N SER A 108 0.86 3.73 16.84
CA SER A 108 0.46 4.85 15.99
C SER A 108 1.58 5.17 15.01
N GLY A 109 1.28 5.82 13.91
CA GLY A 109 2.30 6.05 12.89
C GLY A 109 1.78 6.78 11.66
N THR A 110 2.65 6.85 10.66
CA THR A 110 2.32 7.41 9.35
C THR A 110 2.74 6.49 8.23
N TRP A 111 1.92 6.45 7.18
CA TRP A 111 2.29 5.91 5.89
C TRP A 111 2.30 7.05 4.87
N ASN A 112 3.43 7.20 4.19
CA ASN A 112 3.60 8.14 3.11
C ASN A 112 3.92 7.42 1.83
N ARG A 113 3.41 7.92 0.71
CA ARG A 113 3.67 7.35 -0.61
C ARG A 113 3.85 8.42 -1.67
N ILE A 114 4.85 8.24 -2.51
CA ILE A 114 5.04 8.99 -3.75
C ILE A 114 4.78 8.02 -4.90
N THR A 115 3.87 8.41 -5.79
CA THR A 115 3.46 7.57 -6.92
C THR A 115 3.02 8.44 -8.08
N PRO A 116 3.09 8.00 -9.35
CA PRO A 116 2.56 8.77 -10.46
C PRO A 116 1.08 9.14 -10.27
N TRP A 117 0.56 9.99 -11.15
CA TRP A 117 -0.88 10.28 -11.17
C TRP A 117 -1.72 9.01 -11.12
N LEU A 118 -2.83 9.05 -10.39
CA LEU A 118 -3.74 7.92 -10.36
C LEU A 118 -4.33 7.67 -11.74
N PRO A 119 -4.48 6.40 -12.17
CA PRO A 119 -4.92 6.05 -13.52
C PRO A 119 -6.20 6.77 -13.95
N TRP A 120 -7.22 6.81 -13.07
CA TRP A 120 -8.51 7.43 -13.35
C TRP A 120 -8.47 8.95 -13.47
N MET A 121 -7.36 9.61 -13.10
CA MET A 121 -7.18 11.05 -13.28
C MET A 121 -6.84 11.42 -14.74
N LEU A 122 -6.54 10.44 -15.59
CA LEU A 122 -6.28 10.61 -17.03
C LEU A 122 -5.13 11.59 -17.35
N MET A 123 -4.14 11.65 -16.46
CA MET A 123 -2.98 12.53 -16.59
C MET A 123 -1.82 11.90 -17.38
N GLY A 124 -1.84 10.59 -17.60
CA GLY A 124 -0.82 9.83 -18.32
C GLY A 124 0.61 10.18 -17.87
N GLN A 125 1.45 10.54 -18.84
CA GLN A 125 2.86 10.93 -18.63
C GLN A 125 3.05 12.44 -18.37
N THR A 126 1.99 13.18 -18.03
CA THR A 126 2.11 14.60 -17.70
C THR A 126 3.01 14.78 -16.46
N PRO A 127 3.94 15.75 -16.44
CA PRO A 127 4.80 15.99 -15.28
C PRO A 127 4.01 16.16 -13.98
N GLY A 128 4.43 15.47 -12.93
CA GLY A 128 3.83 15.50 -11.60
C GLY A 128 3.62 14.10 -11.01
N HIS A 129 3.12 14.06 -9.78
CA HIS A 129 2.91 12.83 -9.03
C HIS A 129 1.91 13.09 -7.88
N MET A 130 1.42 12.02 -7.28
CA MET A 130 0.65 12.04 -6.05
C MET A 130 1.58 11.87 -4.84
N ILE A 131 1.23 12.57 -3.77
CA ILE A 131 1.77 12.32 -2.43
C ILE A 131 0.61 11.89 -1.55
N TYR A 132 0.71 10.71 -0.93
CA TYR A 132 -0.19 10.30 0.14
C TYR A 132 0.53 10.56 1.46
N ALA A 133 -0.20 11.16 2.39
CA ALA A 133 0.21 11.32 3.77
C ALA A 133 -0.95 10.86 4.64
N ALA A 134 -0.81 9.66 5.21
CA ALA A 134 -1.85 9.00 5.98
C ALA A 134 -1.36 8.67 7.38
N PHE A 135 -2.28 8.71 8.35
CA PHE A 135 -2.06 8.10 9.66
C PHE A 135 -2.39 6.61 9.59
N MET A 136 -1.60 5.82 10.32
CA MET A 136 -1.81 4.39 10.49
C MET A 136 -1.69 4.03 11.96
N GLY A 137 -2.23 2.87 12.33
CA GLY A 137 -2.13 2.35 13.68
C GLY A 137 -2.72 0.96 13.79
N SER A 138 -2.58 0.39 14.97
CA SER A 138 -3.22 -0.85 15.38
C SER A 138 -3.73 -0.71 16.81
N GLY A 139 -4.71 -1.53 17.15
CA GLY A 139 -5.29 -1.58 18.48
C GLY A 139 -6.70 -2.17 18.40
N GLU A 140 -7.34 -2.29 19.55
CA GLU A 140 -8.70 -2.80 19.68
C GLU A 140 -9.76 -1.78 19.20
N ASP A 141 -9.39 -0.51 19.06
CA ASP A 141 -10.31 0.57 18.69
C ASP A 141 -9.84 1.29 17.42
N LEU A 142 -10.51 1.02 16.30
CA LEU A 142 -10.23 1.62 15.00
C LEU A 142 -10.48 3.14 14.97
N GLU A 143 -11.30 3.67 15.87
CA GLU A 143 -11.56 5.12 15.95
C GLU A 143 -10.35 5.92 16.46
N GLN A 144 -9.35 5.25 17.02
CA GLN A 144 -8.07 5.88 17.38
C GLN A 144 -7.22 6.25 16.16
N VAL A 145 -7.51 5.63 15.00
CA VAL A 145 -6.76 5.83 13.75
C VAL A 145 -7.61 6.53 12.69
N HIS A 146 -8.88 6.17 12.58
CA HIS A 146 -9.78 6.64 11.54
C HIS A 146 -11.03 7.29 12.12
N SER A 147 -11.55 8.33 11.46
CA SER A 147 -12.82 8.91 11.89
C SER A 147 -13.97 7.91 11.68
N ARG A 148 -15.00 8.00 12.54
CA ARG A 148 -16.23 7.21 12.41
C ARG A 148 -16.83 7.26 11.01
N GLN A 149 -16.81 8.41 10.34
CA GLN A 149 -17.31 8.59 8.98
C GLN A 149 -16.59 7.70 7.95
N VAL A 150 -15.27 7.53 8.09
CA VAL A 150 -14.48 6.64 7.22
C VAL A 150 -14.86 5.19 7.50
N LEU A 151 -14.96 4.81 8.78
CA LEU A 151 -15.33 3.45 9.17
C LEU A 151 -16.72 3.07 8.66
N ASP A 152 -17.71 3.94 8.80
CA ASP A 152 -19.09 3.71 8.32
C ASP A 152 -19.13 3.49 6.79
N TYR A 153 -18.33 4.27 6.05
CA TYR A 153 -18.21 4.09 4.61
C TYR A 153 -17.55 2.75 4.27
N VAL A 154 -16.46 2.41 4.95
CA VAL A 154 -15.71 1.17 4.73
C VAL A 154 -16.53 -0.06 5.11
N GLU A 155 -17.32 -0.02 6.18
CA GLU A 155 -18.21 -1.11 6.59
C GLU A 155 -19.29 -1.38 5.53
N LYS A 156 -19.87 -0.31 4.99
CA LYS A 156 -20.91 -0.42 3.97
C LYS A 156 -20.40 -0.91 2.61
N HIS A 157 -19.20 -0.48 2.21
CA HIS A 157 -18.71 -0.66 0.84
C HIS A 157 -17.60 -1.69 0.71
N TYR A 158 -16.84 -1.94 1.78
CA TYR A 158 -15.69 -2.84 1.83
C TYR A 158 -15.63 -3.65 3.14
N PRO A 159 -16.69 -4.41 3.49
CA PRO A 159 -16.76 -5.14 4.76
C PRO A 159 -15.62 -6.14 4.95
N LYS A 160 -14.96 -6.58 3.86
CA LYS A 160 -13.78 -7.46 3.88
C LYS A 160 -12.61 -6.91 4.72
N TYR A 161 -12.54 -5.60 4.97
CA TYR A 161 -11.45 -5.01 5.76
C TYR A 161 -11.60 -5.13 7.27
N PHE A 162 -12.76 -5.58 7.76
CA PHE A 162 -12.98 -5.78 9.20
C PHE A 162 -12.59 -7.18 9.69
N THR A 163 -12.19 -8.07 8.78
CA THR A 163 -11.77 -9.42 9.11
C THR A 163 -10.46 -9.73 8.40
N ALA A 164 -9.41 -10.01 9.16
CA ALA A 164 -8.15 -10.47 8.61
C ALA A 164 -8.32 -11.86 7.96
N PRO A 165 -7.57 -12.20 6.89
CA PRO A 165 -7.61 -13.53 6.31
C PRO A 165 -7.19 -14.59 7.35
N GLU A 166 -7.94 -15.68 7.47
CA GLU A 166 -7.68 -16.71 8.51
C GLU A 166 -6.44 -17.57 8.22
N THR A 167 -6.07 -17.68 6.95
CA THR A 167 -4.95 -18.54 6.52
C THR A 167 -3.99 -17.75 5.64
N TYR A 168 -2.73 -18.17 5.67
CA TYR A 168 -1.72 -17.71 4.73
C TYR A 168 -1.57 -18.75 3.62
N ASP A 169 -1.72 -18.34 2.36
CA ASP A 169 -1.35 -19.13 1.19
C ASP A 169 -0.32 -18.33 0.37
N PRO A 170 0.93 -18.81 0.22
CA PRO A 170 1.97 -18.14 -0.56
C PRO A 170 1.65 -18.02 -2.05
N LYS A 171 0.61 -18.72 -2.55
CA LYS A 171 0.13 -18.61 -3.93
C LYS A 171 -0.90 -17.50 -4.11
N THR A 172 -1.41 -16.90 -3.04
CA THR A 172 -2.35 -15.78 -3.13
C THR A 172 -1.68 -14.63 -3.87
N PRO A 173 -2.24 -14.16 -5.00
CA PRO A 173 -1.63 -13.06 -5.74
C PRO A 173 -1.60 -11.79 -4.90
N SER A 174 -0.40 -11.26 -4.64
CA SER A 174 -0.23 -9.91 -4.11
C SER A 174 -0.26 -8.92 -5.28
N LEU A 175 -1.45 -8.48 -5.65
CA LEU A 175 -1.66 -7.48 -6.69
C LEU A 175 -1.52 -6.08 -6.10
N SER A 176 -0.83 -5.18 -6.80
CA SER A 176 -0.88 -3.77 -6.47
C SER A 176 -2.15 -3.14 -7.04
N SER A 177 -2.37 -1.88 -6.69
CA SER A 177 -3.49 -1.08 -7.18
C SER A 177 -3.51 -0.94 -8.71
N LEU A 178 -2.35 -1.04 -9.38
CA LEU A 178 -2.27 -0.95 -10.84
C LEU A 178 -2.70 -2.25 -11.52
N GLU A 179 -2.32 -3.40 -10.97
CA GLU A 179 -2.77 -4.69 -11.48
C GLU A 179 -4.28 -4.84 -11.26
N LEU A 180 -4.78 -4.48 -10.07
CA LEU A 180 -6.23 -4.49 -9.80
C LEU A 180 -6.98 -3.54 -10.75
N TYR A 181 -6.49 -2.30 -10.92
CA TYR A 181 -7.10 -1.36 -11.88
C TYR A 181 -7.14 -1.93 -13.30
N SER A 182 -6.09 -2.65 -13.73
CA SER A 182 -6.03 -3.25 -15.06
C SER A 182 -7.02 -4.40 -15.26
N LEU A 183 -7.44 -5.05 -14.18
CA LEU A 183 -8.43 -6.13 -14.17
C LEU A 183 -9.87 -5.62 -14.05
N GLU A 184 -10.07 -4.54 -13.29
CA GLU A 184 -11.41 -4.05 -12.95
C GLU A 184 -11.93 -2.94 -13.85
N GLN A 185 -11.03 -2.25 -14.56
CA GLN A 185 -11.37 -1.10 -15.39
C GLN A 185 -11.07 -1.38 -16.87
N GLU A 186 -11.63 -0.54 -17.73
CA GLU A 186 -11.30 -0.50 -19.16
C GLU A 186 -10.60 0.82 -19.51
N PRO A 187 -9.71 0.84 -20.52
CA PRO A 187 -9.07 2.07 -20.96
C PRO A 187 -10.08 3.12 -21.41
N ALA A 188 -9.89 4.34 -20.94
CA ALA A 188 -10.60 5.51 -21.38
C ALA A 188 -10.39 5.71 -22.90
N PRO A 189 -11.42 6.19 -23.61
CA PRO A 189 -11.29 6.48 -25.03
C PRO A 189 -10.19 7.51 -25.25
N LYS A 190 -9.41 7.33 -26.33
CA LYS A 190 -8.42 8.31 -26.77
C LYS A 190 -9.11 9.66 -27.00
N LYS A 191 -8.44 10.75 -26.64
CA LYS A 191 -8.86 12.08 -27.10
C LYS A 191 -8.48 12.22 -28.57
N GLU A 192 -9.42 12.74 -29.36
CA GLU A 192 -9.17 13.22 -30.72
C GLU A 192 -8.24 14.45 -30.70
#